data_AF-A0A9D1D467-F1
#
_entry.id   AF-A0A9D1D467-F1
#
_cell.length_a   1.000
_cell.length_b   1.000
_cell.length_c   1.000
_cell.angle_alpha   90.00
_cell.angle_beta   90.00
_cell.angle_gamma   90.00
#
_symmetry.space_group_name_H-M   'P 1'
#
loop_
_entity.id
_entity.type
_entity.pdbx_description
1 polymer ?
#
loop_
_entity_poly.entity_id
_entity_poly.type
_entity_poly.pdbx_seq_one_letter_code
_entity_poly.pdbx_strand_id
1 'polypeptide(L)'
;MSLGFYVDLTRCIGCHTCQVACKDRHDLQSVGPRPRRVTTYECGTYPEVGLFHTVVSCNHCENPACVAGCPTGAMHKAEDGTVQHDDSRCVVCRNCMIVCPYGAPQYDEDAKCIVKCDTCAPLREAGMNPVCVDACPMRAIEFGDIDELRAAHEGELVSEIPALPEAGITNPNLLLKVPAAAQREEFTEVVL
;
A
#
# COMPACT_ATOMS: atom_id res chain seq x y z
N MET A 1 5.28 -13.65 12.38
CA MET A 1 3.93 -13.39 11.83
C MET A 1 3.90 -11.92 11.52
N SER A 2 3.75 -11.59 10.24
CA SER A 2 3.74 -10.22 9.75
C SER A 2 2.42 -9.99 9.04
N LEU A 3 1.68 -8.97 9.47
CA LEU A 3 0.43 -8.61 8.81
C LEU A 3 0.70 -7.88 7.50
N GLY A 4 -0.15 -8.14 6.50
CA GLY A 4 -0.02 -7.54 5.18
C GLY A 4 -1.32 -7.52 4.41
N PHE A 5 -1.21 -7.09 3.15
CA PHE A 5 -2.35 -7.02 2.24
C PHE A 5 -2.27 -8.09 1.16
N TYR A 6 -3.40 -8.71 0.87
CA TYR A 6 -3.63 -9.40 -0.39
C TYR A 6 -4.48 -8.49 -1.28
N VAL A 7 -4.09 -8.35 -2.56
CA VAL A 7 -4.82 -7.54 -3.53
C VAL A 7 -5.01 -8.32 -4.84
N ASP A 8 -6.27 -8.52 -5.21
CA ASP A 8 -6.66 -9.11 -6.48
C ASP A 8 -6.82 -8.02 -7.55
N LEU A 9 -5.73 -7.75 -8.28
CA LEU A 9 -5.73 -6.76 -9.37
C LEU A 9 -6.56 -7.22 -10.58
N THR A 10 -6.92 -8.50 -10.68
CA THR A 10 -7.82 -8.99 -11.74
C THR A 10 -9.26 -8.53 -11.53
N ARG A 11 -9.61 -8.16 -10.29
CA ARG A 11 -10.94 -7.66 -9.90
C ARG A 11 -10.99 -6.16 -9.69
N CYS A 12 -9.84 -5.50 -9.56
CA CYS A 12 -9.78 -4.07 -9.32
C CYS A 12 -10.23 -3.30 -10.56
N ILE A 13 -11.19 -2.40 -10.40
CA ILE A 13 -11.74 -1.56 -11.48
C ILE A 13 -11.26 -0.11 -11.41
N GLY A 14 -10.26 0.19 -10.59
CA GLY A 14 -9.72 1.54 -10.46
C GLY A 14 -10.69 2.58 -9.89
N CYS A 15 -11.70 2.18 -9.09
CA CYS A 15 -12.76 3.10 -8.61
C CYS A 15 -12.33 4.14 -7.56
N HIS A 16 -11.11 4.07 -7.03
CA HIS A 16 -10.58 4.94 -5.95
C HIS A 16 -11.34 4.94 -4.61
N THR A 17 -12.38 4.12 -4.42
CA THR A 17 -13.15 4.08 -3.15
C THR A 17 -12.27 3.76 -1.93
N CYS A 18 -11.33 2.83 -2.07
CA CYS A 18 -10.39 2.48 -1.00
C CYS A 18 -9.43 3.63 -0.63
N GLN A 19 -9.10 4.51 -1.58
CA GLN A 19 -8.30 5.71 -1.34
C GLN A 19 -9.11 6.76 -0.58
N VAL A 20 -10.35 7.01 -1.00
CA VAL A 20 -11.26 7.96 -0.34
C VAL A 20 -11.56 7.52 1.10
N ALA A 21 -11.93 6.25 1.30
CA ALA A 21 -12.20 5.72 2.64
C ALA A 21 -10.98 5.80 3.57
N CYS A 22 -9.78 5.53 3.03
CA CYS A 22 -8.55 5.66 3.80
C CYS A 22 -8.27 7.11 4.19
N LYS A 23 -8.47 8.05 3.27
CA LYS A 23 -8.30 9.48 3.50
C LYS A 23 -9.27 10.01 4.56
N ASP A 24 -10.54 9.60 4.47
CA ASP A 24 -11.60 9.92 5.44
C ASP A 24 -11.27 9.39 6.85
N ARG A 25 -10.85 8.13 6.97
CA ARG A 25 -10.44 7.54 8.27
C ARG A 25 -9.24 8.23 8.90
N HIS A 26 -8.32 8.77 8.10
CA HIS A 26 -7.19 9.56 8.59
C HIS A 26 -7.54 11.05 8.80
N ASP A 27 -8.79 11.47 8.56
CA ASP A 27 -9.24 12.87 8.60
C ASP A 27 -8.37 13.81 7.76
N LEU A 28 -7.92 13.34 6.60
CA LEU A 28 -7.09 14.14 5.71
C LEU A 28 -8.01 14.97 4.83
N GLN A 29 -7.97 16.29 4.94
CA GLN A 29 -8.83 17.20 4.17
C GLN A 29 -8.12 17.79 2.93
N SER A 30 -6.79 17.85 2.93
CA SER A 30 -5.90 18.32 1.86
C SER A 30 -5.82 17.39 0.63
N VAL A 31 -5.40 17.91 -0.53
CA VAL A 31 -5.30 17.12 -1.79
C VAL A 31 -4.40 15.87 -1.65
N GLY A 32 -3.34 15.98 -0.84
CA GLY A 32 -2.58 14.85 -0.30
C GLY A 32 -2.30 15.12 1.18
N PRO A 33 -2.11 14.11 2.04
CA PRO A 33 -1.68 12.73 1.74
C PRO A 33 -2.75 11.75 1.20
N ARG A 34 -2.27 10.67 0.56
CA ARG A 34 -3.01 9.50 0.07
C ARG A 34 -2.32 8.23 0.60
N PRO A 35 -2.66 7.76 1.82
CA PRO A 35 -1.99 6.61 2.45
C PRO A 35 -2.25 5.27 1.72
N ARG A 36 -3.34 5.20 0.96
CA ARG A 36 -3.57 4.20 -0.08
C ARG A 36 -3.82 4.91 -1.41
N ARG A 37 -3.22 4.43 -2.49
CA ARG A 37 -3.23 5.03 -3.83
C ARG A 37 -3.68 4.02 -4.85
N VAL A 38 -4.50 4.48 -5.78
CA VAL A 38 -4.85 3.75 -7.00
C VAL A 38 -4.20 4.46 -8.17
N THR A 39 -3.47 3.72 -8.99
CA THR A 39 -2.88 4.22 -10.23
C THR A 39 -3.32 3.34 -11.40
N THR A 40 -3.67 3.96 -12.53
CA THR A 40 -4.12 3.28 -13.74
C THR A 40 -3.02 3.28 -14.77
N TYR A 41 -2.85 2.15 -15.44
CA TYR A 41 -1.85 1.97 -16.49
C TYR A 41 -2.47 1.34 -17.73
N GLU A 42 -2.03 1.79 -18.89
CA GLU A 42 -2.31 1.18 -20.19
C GLU A 42 -1.05 0.54 -20.77
N CYS A 43 -1.21 -0.52 -21.56
CA CYS A 43 -0.10 -1.26 -22.17
C CYS A 43 -0.50 -1.91 -23.50
N GLY A 44 0.50 -2.26 -24.32
CA GLY A 44 0.30 -2.86 -25.63
C GLY A 44 -0.19 -1.88 -26.71
N THR A 45 -0.47 -2.40 -27.90
CA THR A 45 -0.92 -1.63 -29.07
C THR A 45 -2.09 -2.37 -29.74
N TYR A 46 -3.02 -1.65 -30.36
CA TYR A 46 -4.17 -2.25 -31.05
C TYR A 46 -3.73 -3.34 -32.05
N PRO A 47 -4.34 -4.54 -32.04
CA PRO A 47 -5.55 -4.93 -31.29
C PRO A 47 -5.31 -5.51 -29.87
N GLU A 48 -4.06 -5.64 -29.43
CA GLU A 48 -3.68 -6.29 -28.15
C GLU A 48 -3.42 -5.29 -27.02
N VAL A 49 -4.35 -4.36 -26.84
CA VAL A 49 -4.32 -3.38 -25.73
C VAL A 49 -4.64 -4.03 -24.39
N GLY A 50 -4.08 -3.49 -23.32
CA GLY A 50 -4.35 -3.89 -21.95
C GLY A 50 -4.47 -2.68 -21.03
N LEU A 51 -5.28 -2.82 -19.98
CA LEU A 51 -5.45 -1.85 -18.91
C LEU A 51 -5.33 -2.59 -17.58
N PHE A 52 -4.64 -2.00 -16.62
CA PHE A 52 -4.61 -2.53 -15.26
C PHE A 52 -4.51 -1.40 -14.24
N HIS A 53 -4.80 -1.72 -12.99
CA HIS A 53 -4.73 -0.78 -11.88
C HIS A 53 -3.84 -1.35 -10.78
N THR A 54 -2.98 -0.53 -10.19
CA THR A 54 -2.31 -0.87 -8.94
C THR A 54 -3.06 -0.22 -7.78
N VAL A 55 -3.06 -0.89 -6.63
CA VAL A 55 -3.66 -0.37 -5.39
C VAL A 55 -2.67 -0.54 -4.25
N VAL A 56 -1.87 0.49 -4.00
CA VAL A 56 -0.71 0.42 -3.11
C VAL A 56 -0.90 1.28 -1.88
N SER A 57 -0.55 0.74 -0.72
CA SER A 57 -0.43 1.46 0.56
C SER A 57 0.99 1.29 1.12
N CYS A 58 1.19 1.56 2.42
CA CYS A 58 2.37 1.00 3.09
C CYS A 58 2.31 -0.52 3.04
N ASN A 59 3.41 -1.16 2.66
CA ASN A 59 3.53 -2.62 2.59
C ASN A 59 4.03 -3.22 3.92
N HIS A 60 4.25 -2.40 4.95
CA HIS A 60 4.71 -2.82 6.27
C HIS A 60 5.85 -3.84 6.20
N CYS A 61 6.87 -3.52 5.38
CA CYS A 61 7.86 -4.48 4.89
C CYS A 61 8.63 -5.20 5.99
N GLU A 62 9.18 -6.38 5.65
CA GLU A 62 10.00 -7.15 6.58
C GLU A 62 11.30 -6.42 6.91
N ASN A 63 11.94 -5.83 5.90
CA ASN A 63 13.14 -4.98 5.98
C ASN A 63 12.80 -3.52 5.63
N PRO A 64 12.14 -2.78 6.54
CA PRO A 64 11.58 -1.47 6.22
C PRO A 64 12.67 -0.38 6.16
N ALA A 65 12.96 0.08 4.94
CA ALA A 65 13.90 1.18 4.70
C ALA A 65 13.55 2.46 5.48
N CYS A 66 12.26 2.74 5.69
CA CYS A 66 11.80 3.90 6.45
C CYS A 66 12.11 3.82 7.95
N VAL A 67 12.21 2.62 8.54
CA VAL A 67 12.66 2.42 9.92
C VAL A 67 14.17 2.61 10.00
N ALA A 68 14.92 1.96 9.09
CA ALA A 68 16.37 2.09 9.02
C ALA A 68 16.83 3.55 8.81
N GLY A 69 16.06 4.32 8.04
CA GLY A 69 16.32 5.74 7.80
C GLY A 69 15.80 6.71 8.88
N CYS A 70 15.11 6.25 9.92
CA CYS A 70 14.53 7.16 10.91
C CYS A 70 15.52 7.44 12.07
N PRO A 71 16.01 8.70 12.22
CA PRO A 71 17.05 8.99 13.22
C PRO A 71 16.53 9.01 14.67
N THR A 72 15.22 9.16 14.88
CA THR A 72 14.62 9.29 16.21
C THR A 72 13.92 8.01 16.68
N GLY A 73 13.81 7.02 15.80
CA GLY A 73 13.01 5.81 16.02
C GLY A 73 11.49 6.06 16.05
N ALA A 74 11.02 7.16 15.46
CA ALA A 74 9.59 7.40 15.26
C ALA A 74 8.97 6.33 14.35
N MET A 75 9.66 5.94 13.28
CA MET A 75 9.32 4.75 12.51
C MET A 75 9.87 3.52 13.22
N HIS A 76 9.03 2.52 13.48
CA HIS A 76 9.42 1.29 14.17
C HIS A 76 8.57 0.10 13.68
N LYS A 77 9.02 -1.12 13.96
CA LYS A 77 8.25 -2.34 13.71
C LYS A 77 7.56 -2.77 15.01
N ALA A 78 6.24 -2.95 14.95
CA ALA A 78 5.42 -3.42 16.06
C ALA A 78 5.49 -4.96 16.20
N GLU A 79 4.95 -5.48 17.30
CA GLU A 79 4.95 -6.92 17.60
C GLU A 79 4.17 -7.76 16.56
N ASP A 80 3.13 -7.19 15.95
CA ASP A 80 2.34 -7.81 14.88
C ASP A 80 3.05 -7.75 13.50
N GLY A 81 4.32 -7.34 13.48
CA GLY A 81 5.14 -7.19 12.28
C GLY A 81 4.83 -5.93 11.47
N THR A 82 3.81 -5.14 11.84
CA THR A 82 3.49 -3.92 11.12
C THR A 82 4.48 -2.80 11.39
N VAL A 83 4.84 -2.04 10.35
CA VAL A 83 5.63 -0.81 10.53
C VAL A 83 4.71 0.32 10.99
N GLN A 84 5.01 0.94 12.14
CA GLN A 84 4.22 2.01 12.75
C GLN A 84 5.02 3.31 12.88
N HIS A 85 4.30 4.41 13.12
CA HIS A 85 4.86 5.75 13.27
C HIS A 85 4.38 6.37 14.58
N ASP A 86 5.31 6.88 15.37
CA ASP A 86 5.05 7.60 16.62
C ASP A 86 5.31 9.09 16.41
N ASP A 87 4.22 9.87 16.36
CA ASP A 87 4.27 11.31 16.14
C ASP A 87 5.02 12.05 17.26
N SER A 88 4.99 11.54 18.50
CA SER A 88 5.65 12.19 19.65
C SER A 88 7.17 12.18 19.55
N ARG A 89 7.72 11.24 18.77
CA ARG A 89 9.16 11.09 18.52
C ARG A 89 9.57 11.66 17.17
N CYS A 90 8.63 12.05 16.33
CA CYS A 90 8.90 12.51 14.98
C CYS A 90 9.35 13.97 14.97
N VAL A 91 10.54 14.22 14.42
CA VAL A 91 11.07 15.57 14.18
C VAL A 91 10.78 16.07 12.76
N VAL A 92 9.92 15.36 12.02
CA VAL A 92 9.46 15.73 10.67
C VAL A 92 10.63 16.00 9.70
N CYS A 93 11.70 15.21 9.81
CA CYS A 93 12.88 15.35 8.93
C CYS A 93 12.62 14.88 7.48
N ARG A 94 11.48 14.23 7.23
CA ARG A 94 11.03 13.71 5.92
C ARG A 94 11.93 12.63 5.30
N ASN A 95 12.99 12.17 5.99
CA ASN A 95 13.88 11.15 5.44
C ASN A 95 13.15 9.84 5.11
N CYS A 96 12.17 9.45 5.92
CA CYS A 96 11.33 8.27 5.68
C CYS A 96 10.57 8.33 4.33
N MET A 97 10.26 9.52 3.82
CA MET A 97 9.63 9.71 2.51
C MET A 97 10.64 9.47 1.37
N ILE A 98 11.90 9.84 1.58
CA ILE A 98 12.98 9.71 0.60
C ILE A 98 13.39 8.24 0.45
N VAL A 99 13.54 7.53 1.56
CA VAL A 99 14.07 6.16 1.55
C VAL A 99 13.03 5.07 1.27
N CYS A 100 11.74 5.39 1.35
CA CYS A 100 10.69 4.40 1.09
C CYS A 100 10.49 4.23 -0.43
N PRO A 101 10.80 3.06 -1.02
CA PRO A 101 10.73 2.88 -2.46
C PRO A 101 9.28 2.95 -2.99
N TYR A 102 8.29 2.69 -2.12
CA TYR A 102 6.88 2.73 -2.48
C TYR A 102 6.24 4.12 -2.30
N GLY A 103 6.97 5.12 -1.78
CA GLY A 103 6.42 6.44 -1.46
C GLY A 103 5.28 6.38 -0.43
N ALA A 104 5.35 5.45 0.53
CA ALA A 104 4.26 5.21 1.48
C ALA A 104 4.13 6.30 2.56
N PRO A 105 5.21 6.77 3.22
CA PRO A 105 5.15 7.96 4.05
C PRO A 105 4.98 9.21 3.19
N GLN A 106 4.08 10.09 3.60
CA GLN A 106 3.78 11.34 2.93
C GLN A 106 3.65 12.45 3.98
N TYR A 107 3.90 13.69 3.59
CA TYR A 107 3.79 14.83 4.49
C TYR A 107 2.40 15.45 4.37
N ASP A 108 1.75 15.66 5.51
CA ASP A 108 0.55 16.47 5.60
C ASP A 108 0.94 17.92 5.89
N GLU A 109 0.65 18.82 4.96
CA GLU A 109 0.95 20.25 5.09
C GLU A 109 0.07 20.92 6.16
N ASP A 110 -1.17 20.45 6.36
CA ASP A 110 -2.12 21.05 7.30
C ASP A 110 -1.77 20.66 8.74
N ALA A 111 -1.58 19.35 8.97
CA ALA A 111 -1.22 18.81 10.29
C ALA A 111 0.29 18.93 10.60
N LYS A 112 1.12 19.26 9.60
CA LYS A 112 2.58 19.35 9.67
C LYS A 112 3.24 18.09 10.21
N CYS A 113 2.70 16.93 9.87
CA CYS A 113 3.15 15.62 10.32
C CYS A 113 3.41 14.66 9.15
N ILE A 114 4.03 13.52 9.46
CA ILE A 114 4.19 12.43 8.50
C ILE A 114 3.01 11.48 8.65
N VAL A 115 2.32 11.23 7.54
CA VAL A 115 1.19 10.30 7.47
C VAL A 115 1.58 9.11 6.60
N LYS A 116 1.18 7.91 7.04
CA LYS A 116 1.28 6.66 6.27
C LYS A 116 0.12 5.76 6.66
N CYS A 117 -0.09 4.69 5.90
CA CYS A 117 -1.01 3.63 6.32
C CYS A 117 -0.51 3.05 7.67
N ASP A 118 -1.45 2.93 8.61
CA ASP A 118 -1.27 2.41 9.97
C ASP A 118 -1.91 1.02 10.11
N THR A 119 -2.24 0.36 8.99
CA THR A 119 -3.08 -0.85 8.92
C THR A 119 -4.44 -0.74 9.61
N CYS A 120 -4.93 0.49 9.80
CA CYS A 120 -6.12 0.76 10.59
C CYS A 120 -6.05 0.17 12.02
N ALA A 121 -4.87 0.19 12.67
CA ALA A 121 -4.63 -0.47 13.95
C ALA A 121 -5.75 -0.25 15.01
N PRO A 122 -6.21 0.98 15.29
CA PRO A 122 -7.36 1.22 16.19
C PRO A 122 -8.65 0.45 15.84
N LEU A 123 -8.95 0.26 14.55
CA LEU A 123 -10.12 -0.51 14.12
C LEU A 123 -9.89 -2.02 14.31
N ARG A 124 -8.67 -2.49 14.03
CA ARG A 124 -8.31 -3.90 14.24
C ARG A 124 -8.37 -4.29 15.72
N GLU A 125 -7.90 -3.42 16.59
CA GLU A 125 -8.02 -3.58 18.05
C GLU A 125 -9.49 -3.69 18.51
N ALA A 126 -10.40 -3.04 17.79
CA ALA A 126 -11.85 -3.15 17.99
C ALA A 126 -12.51 -4.34 17.24
N GLY A 127 -11.72 -5.23 16.62
CA GLY A 127 -12.22 -6.40 15.88
C GLY A 127 -12.82 -6.06 14.51
N MET A 128 -12.53 -4.88 13.96
CA MET A 128 -12.99 -4.43 12.65
C MET A 128 -11.89 -4.56 11.59
N ASN A 129 -12.29 -4.62 10.32
CA ASN A 129 -11.36 -4.62 9.21
C ASN A 129 -10.77 -3.21 8.97
N PRO A 130 -9.63 -3.12 8.26
CA PRO A 130 -9.21 -1.86 7.66
C PRO A 130 -10.28 -1.29 6.73
N VAL A 131 -10.51 0.02 6.78
CA VAL A 131 -11.56 0.67 5.97
C VAL A 131 -11.41 0.44 4.47
N CYS A 132 -10.19 0.29 3.98
CA CYS A 132 -9.93 0.01 2.56
C CYS A 132 -10.39 -1.39 2.12
N VAL A 133 -10.44 -2.37 3.04
CA VAL A 133 -10.97 -3.72 2.79
C VAL A 133 -12.49 -3.64 2.70
N ASP A 134 -13.13 -3.03 3.68
CA ASP A 134 -14.60 -2.96 3.74
C ASP A 134 -15.20 -2.09 2.63
N ALA A 135 -14.50 -1.00 2.27
CA ALA A 135 -14.95 -0.06 1.25
C ALA A 135 -14.73 -0.55 -0.19
N CYS A 136 -13.98 -1.63 -0.42
CA CYS A 136 -13.74 -2.12 -1.78
C CYS A 136 -15.00 -2.78 -2.37
N PRO A 137 -15.68 -2.18 -3.37
CA PRO A 137 -16.92 -2.75 -3.91
C PRO A 137 -16.69 -4.08 -4.63
N MET A 138 -15.48 -4.27 -5.16
CA MET A 138 -15.08 -5.48 -5.88
C MET A 138 -14.56 -6.58 -4.96
N ARG A 139 -14.43 -6.33 -3.64
CA ARG A 139 -13.78 -7.24 -2.68
C ARG A 139 -12.42 -7.73 -3.19
N ALA A 140 -11.63 -6.80 -3.69
CA ALA A 140 -10.32 -7.04 -4.27
C ALA A 140 -9.17 -6.86 -3.25
N ILE A 141 -9.46 -6.47 -2.01
CA ILE A 141 -8.46 -6.19 -0.98
C ILE A 141 -8.81 -7.01 0.25
N GLU A 142 -7.85 -7.75 0.77
CA GLU A 142 -7.91 -8.46 2.05
C GLU A 142 -6.71 -8.06 2.92
N PHE A 143 -6.85 -8.23 4.23
CA PHE A 143 -5.82 -7.91 5.20
C PHE A 143 -5.78 -9.00 6.27
N GLY A 144 -4.58 -9.41 6.66
CA GLY A 144 -4.39 -10.51 7.61
C GLY A 144 -2.92 -10.91 7.73
N ASP A 145 -2.67 -12.05 8.36
CA ASP A 145 -1.34 -12.65 8.38
C ASP A 145 -0.94 -13.06 6.95
N ILE A 146 0.29 -12.73 6.57
CA ILE A 146 0.75 -12.89 5.19
C ILE A 146 0.85 -14.36 4.77
N ASP A 147 1.18 -15.26 5.69
CA ASP A 147 1.32 -16.68 5.41
C ASP A 147 -0.06 -17.34 5.32
N GLU A 148 -1.00 -16.93 6.17
CA GLU A 148 -2.40 -17.35 6.08
C GLU A 148 -3.05 -16.88 4.78
N LEU A 149 -2.85 -15.62 4.39
CA LEU A 149 -3.34 -15.09 3.11
C LEU A 149 -2.74 -15.85 1.94
N ARG A 150 -1.43 -16.15 1.98
CA ARG A 150 -0.77 -16.93 0.92
C ARG A 150 -1.33 -18.35 0.82
N ALA A 151 -1.68 -18.98 1.94
CA ALA A 151 -2.27 -20.31 1.96
C ALA A 151 -3.75 -20.31 1.52
N ALA A 152 -4.49 -19.23 1.78
CA ALA A 152 -5.91 -19.11 1.47
C ALA A 152 -6.21 -18.82 -0.02
N HIS A 153 -5.24 -18.29 -0.76
CA HIS A 153 -5.43 -17.90 -2.16
C HIS A 153 -4.65 -18.79 -3.11
N GLU A 154 -5.37 -19.39 -4.07
CA GLU A 154 -4.77 -20.22 -5.12
C GLU A 154 -4.18 -19.38 -6.26
N GLY A 155 -3.18 -19.96 -6.92
CA GLY A 155 -2.53 -19.38 -8.10
C GLY A 155 -1.19 -18.73 -7.79
N GLU A 156 -0.60 -18.13 -8.82
CA GLU A 156 0.67 -17.43 -8.70
C GLU A 156 0.44 -16.05 -8.06
N LEU A 157 0.95 -15.89 -6.84
CA LEU A 157 0.93 -14.64 -6.09
C LEU A 157 2.32 -14.02 -6.09
N VAL A 158 2.39 -12.76 -6.49
CA VAL A 158 3.65 -12.01 -6.57
C VAL A 158 3.64 -10.83 -5.60
N SER A 159 4.82 -10.30 -5.30
CA SER A 159 4.98 -9.11 -4.44
C SER A 159 5.61 -7.93 -5.19
N GLU A 160 5.84 -8.11 -6.49
CA GLU A 160 6.40 -7.14 -7.42
C GLU A 160 5.76 -7.34 -8.80
N ILE A 161 5.69 -6.25 -9.56
CA ILE A 161 5.31 -6.18 -10.97
C ILE A 161 6.10 -5.04 -11.59
N PRO A 162 6.22 -4.93 -12.93
CA PRO A 162 6.97 -3.86 -13.59
C PRO A 162 6.60 -2.43 -13.12
N ALA A 163 5.34 -2.20 -12.76
CA ALA A 163 4.86 -0.91 -12.25
C ALA A 163 5.19 -0.63 -10.77
N LEU A 164 5.85 -1.55 -10.05
CA LEU A 164 6.20 -1.43 -8.64
C LEU A 164 7.70 -1.69 -8.40
N PRO A 165 8.27 -1.16 -7.30
CA PRO A 165 9.64 -1.48 -6.91
C PRO A 165 9.85 -2.98 -6.69
N GLU A 166 11.07 -3.46 -6.99
CA GLU A 166 11.51 -4.82 -6.71
C GLU A 166 11.29 -5.20 -5.23
N ALA A 167 10.68 -6.35 -5.01
CA ALA A 167 10.34 -6.86 -3.68
C ALA A 167 11.60 -7.10 -2.85
N GLY A 168 12.70 -7.56 -3.47
CA GLY A 168 13.96 -7.87 -2.78
C GLY A 168 14.61 -6.69 -2.05
N ILE A 169 14.23 -5.44 -2.36
CA ILE A 169 14.75 -4.24 -1.69
C ILE A 169 14.31 -4.20 -0.22
N THR A 170 13.06 -4.61 0.07
CA THR A 170 12.49 -4.49 1.42
C THR A 170 11.72 -5.71 1.92
N ASN A 171 11.47 -6.70 1.08
CA ASN A 171 10.57 -7.84 1.33
C ASN A 171 9.18 -7.36 1.81
N PRO A 172 8.38 -6.74 0.94
CA PRO A 172 7.08 -6.16 1.30
C PRO A 172 6.09 -7.24 1.75
N ASN A 173 5.27 -6.95 2.78
CA ASN A 173 4.13 -7.79 3.17
C ASN A 173 2.91 -7.47 2.28
N LEU A 174 3.05 -7.82 1.00
CA LEU A 174 2.08 -7.59 -0.06
C LEU A 174 1.99 -8.82 -0.95
N LEU A 175 0.78 -9.33 -1.18
CA LEU A 175 0.47 -10.36 -2.15
C LEU A 175 -0.43 -9.78 -3.23
N LEU A 176 -0.07 -10.02 -4.48
CA LEU A 176 -0.80 -9.56 -5.64
C LEU A 176 -1.20 -10.77 -6.49
N LYS A 177 -2.50 -10.85 -6.79
CA LYS A 177 -2.98 -11.65 -7.93
C LYS A 177 -3.12 -10.71 -9.12
N VAL A 178 -2.33 -10.96 -10.17
CA VAL A 178 -2.07 -9.96 -11.22
C VAL A 178 -2.67 -10.38 -12.56
N PRO A 179 -3.33 -9.48 -13.31
CA PRO A 179 -3.74 -9.75 -14.67
C PRO A 179 -2.52 -9.77 -15.60
N ALA A 180 -2.61 -10.45 -16.74
CA ALA A 180 -1.51 -10.52 -17.72
C ALA A 180 -1.02 -9.14 -18.18
N ALA A 181 -1.90 -8.14 -18.25
CA ALA A 181 -1.55 -6.76 -18.58
C ALA A 181 -0.55 -6.14 -17.57
N ALA A 182 -0.68 -6.46 -16.29
CA ALA A 182 0.19 -5.94 -15.23
C ALA A 182 1.57 -6.60 -15.20
N GLN A 183 1.79 -7.65 -15.99
CA GLN A 183 3.09 -8.32 -16.14
C GLN A 183 3.89 -7.80 -17.34
N ARG A 184 3.35 -6.87 -18.13
CA ARG A 184 4.04 -6.30 -19.29
C ARG A 184 5.03 -5.22 -18.85
N GLU A 185 6.21 -5.23 -19.45
CA GLU A 185 7.26 -4.22 -19.22
C GLU A 185 6.94 -2.88 -19.89
N GLU A 186 6.22 -2.91 -21.02
CA GLU A 186 5.82 -1.71 -21.76
C GLU A 186 4.43 -1.24 -21.30
N PHE A 187 4.42 -0.23 -20.43
CA PHE A 187 3.20 0.40 -19.94
C PHE A 187 3.36 1.92 -19.80
N THR A 188 2.25 2.63 -19.74
CA THR A 188 2.19 4.08 -19.49
C THR A 188 1.15 4.36 -18.41
N GLU A 189 1.49 5.22 -17.44
CA GLU A 189 0.53 5.69 -16.46
C GLU A 189 -0.52 6.60 -17.13
N VAL A 190 -1.79 6.28 -16.92
CA VAL A 190 -2.90 7.09 -17.42
C VAL A 190 -3.14 8.24 -16.44
N VAL A 191 -2.76 9.45 -16.85
CA VAL A 191 -3.02 10.68 -16.09
C VAL A 191 -4.39 11.22 -16.53
N LEU A 192 -5.40 11.06 -15.66
CA LEU A 192 -6.76 11.56 -15.86
C LEU A 192 -6.93 13.00 -15.33
#